data_AF-D2TIL2-F1
#
_entry.id   AF-D2TIL2-F1
#
_cell.length_a   1.000
_cell.length_b   1.000
_cell.length_c   1.000
_cell.angle_alpha   90.00
_cell.angle_beta   90.00
_cell.angle_gamma   90.00
#
_symmetry.space_group_name_H-M   'P 1'
#
loop_
_entity.id
_entity.type
_entity.pdbx_description
1 polymer ?
#
loop_
_entity_poly.entity_id
_entity_poly.type
_entity_poly.pdbx_seq_one_letter_code
_entity_poly.pdbx_strand_id
1 'polypeptide(L)'
;MDEQTALALKAFTTRYCDAWHEKHHSWPLSEALYGVPSPCIISTTSDAVYWQPQPFVGEQSVNAVERAFDIVVQPAIHSFYTTQFAGDMPAQFAGETLCLLQTWSEDDFRRVQENLIGHLVTQKRLKLSPTLFIATLENELDVISVCNLSGEVVKERLGTRNRTVLAPSLAEFLTELKPLL
;
A
#
# COMPACT_ATOMS: atom_id res chain seq x y z
N MET A 1 14.19 -1.53 9.34
CA MET A 1 13.61 -0.47 8.50
C MET A 1 14.38 -0.45 7.19
N ASP A 2 13.71 -0.72 6.08
CA ASP A 2 14.28 -0.64 4.74
C ASP A 2 14.19 0.80 4.23
N GLU A 3 15.33 1.50 4.21
CA GLU A 3 15.38 2.94 3.89
C GLU A 3 15.10 3.23 2.42
N GLN A 4 15.53 2.33 1.52
CA GLN A 4 15.34 2.49 0.09
C GLN A 4 13.85 2.47 -0.28
N THR A 5 13.08 1.54 0.30
CA THR A 5 11.61 1.50 0.14
C THR A 5 10.94 2.76 0.66
N ALA A 6 11.35 3.26 1.84
CA ALA A 6 10.77 4.48 2.41
C ALA A 6 11.03 5.71 1.53
N LEU A 7 12.25 5.85 0.99
CA LEU A 7 12.60 6.92 0.07
C LEU A 7 11.82 6.81 -1.25
N ALA A 8 11.72 5.61 -1.83
CA ALA A 8 10.98 5.39 -3.06
C ALA A 8 9.47 5.67 -2.89
N LEU A 9 8.89 5.29 -1.75
CA LEU A 9 7.49 5.56 -1.42
C LEU A 9 7.22 7.06 -1.29
N LYS A 10 8.07 7.78 -0.55
CA LYS A 10 7.98 9.25 -0.44
C LYS A 10 8.10 9.91 -1.81
N ALA A 11 9.06 9.47 -2.62
CA ALA A 11 9.25 10.00 -3.97
C ALA A 11 8.02 9.76 -4.86
N PHE A 12 7.39 8.59 -4.81
CA PHE A 12 6.14 8.33 -5.53
C PHE A 12 5.00 9.21 -5.02
N THR A 13 4.85 9.35 -3.70
CA THR A 13 3.83 10.19 -3.07
C THR A 13 3.97 11.66 -3.49
N THR A 14 5.20 12.18 -3.55
CA THR A 14 5.48 13.53 -4.07
C THR A 14 5.04 13.66 -5.52
N ARG A 15 5.43 12.72 -6.40
CA ARG A 15 4.99 12.72 -7.81
C ARG A 15 3.46 12.70 -7.93
N TYR A 16 2.79 11.93 -7.06
CA TYR A 16 1.33 11.84 -7.03
C TYR A 16 0.69 13.18 -6.67
N CYS A 17 1.17 13.85 -5.62
CA CYS A 17 0.68 15.17 -5.22
C CYS A 17 0.97 16.24 -6.28
N ASP A 18 2.15 16.22 -6.88
CA ASP A 18 2.54 17.15 -7.94
C ASP A 18 1.61 17.03 -9.16
N ALA A 19 1.26 15.80 -9.55
CA ALA A 19 0.32 15.57 -10.64
C ALA A 19 -1.08 16.16 -10.32
N TRP A 20 -1.56 16.02 -9.08
CA TRP A 20 -2.81 16.65 -8.64
C TRP A 20 -2.74 18.18 -8.68
N HIS A 21 -1.63 18.77 -8.23
CA HIS A 21 -1.42 20.22 -8.30
C HIS A 21 -1.39 20.73 -9.75
N GLU A 22 -0.78 19.98 -10.67
CA GLU A 22 -0.71 20.34 -12.08
C GLU A 22 -2.07 20.26 -12.77
N LYS A 23 -2.82 19.17 -12.57
CA LYS A 23 -4.07 18.90 -13.29
C LYS A 23 -5.30 19.56 -12.65
N HIS A 24 -5.35 19.64 -11.32
CA HIS A 24 -6.54 20.06 -10.57
C HIS A 24 -6.30 21.30 -9.69
N HIS A 25 -5.06 21.81 -9.61
CA HIS A 25 -4.69 22.92 -8.73
C HIS A 25 -5.06 22.69 -7.26
N SER A 26 -5.03 21.43 -6.82
CA SER A 26 -5.43 21.01 -5.48
C SER A 26 -4.56 19.87 -4.97
N TRP A 27 -4.70 19.59 -3.69
CA TRP A 27 -4.29 18.32 -3.11
C TRP A 27 -5.19 17.17 -3.60
N PRO A 28 -4.77 15.90 -3.45
CA PRO A 28 -5.62 14.75 -3.67
C PRO A 28 -6.99 14.85 -2.97
N LEU A 29 -8.05 14.54 -3.71
CA LEU A 29 -9.43 14.48 -3.21
C LEU A 29 -9.90 13.03 -3.20
N SER A 30 -10.50 12.58 -2.10
CA SER A 30 -11.03 11.22 -1.96
C SER A 30 -12.44 11.19 -1.39
N GLU A 31 -13.37 10.64 -2.15
CA GLU A 31 -14.74 10.30 -1.68
C GLU A 31 -14.73 9.08 -0.76
N ALA A 32 -13.90 8.08 -1.07
CA ALA A 32 -13.82 6.83 -0.31
C ALA A 32 -13.36 7.00 1.14
N LEU A 33 -12.63 8.09 1.42
CA LEU A 33 -12.12 8.42 2.75
C LEU A 33 -13.04 9.40 3.52
N TYR A 34 -14.17 9.80 2.93
CA TYR A 34 -15.13 10.67 3.60
C TYR A 34 -15.69 10.02 4.87
N GLY A 35 -15.67 10.78 5.97
CA GLY A 35 -16.14 10.30 7.28
C GLY A 35 -15.15 9.40 8.04
N VAL A 36 -13.97 9.10 7.48
CA VAL A 36 -12.92 8.32 8.16
C VAL A 36 -11.84 9.26 8.71
N PRO A 37 -11.70 9.42 10.05
CA PRO A 37 -10.75 10.35 10.64
C PRO A 37 -9.29 10.04 10.31
N SER A 38 -8.51 11.08 10.03
CA SER A 38 -7.07 10.99 9.81
C SER A 38 -6.38 12.34 9.98
N PRO A 39 -5.11 12.36 10.42
CA PRO A 39 -4.28 13.57 10.39
C PRO A 39 -4.05 14.10 8.96
N CYS A 40 -4.23 13.28 7.93
CA CYS A 40 -4.01 13.66 6.53
C CYS A 40 -5.02 14.67 6.01
N ILE A 41 -6.20 14.77 6.63
CA ILE A 41 -7.31 15.61 6.16
C ILE A 41 -6.93 17.09 6.30
N ILE A 42 -6.97 17.81 5.17
CA ILE A 42 -6.79 19.26 5.10
C ILE A 42 -8.15 19.96 5.25
N SER A 43 -9.13 19.49 4.48
CA SER A 43 -10.49 20.01 4.46
C SER A 43 -11.46 18.96 3.90
N THR A 44 -12.75 19.17 4.13
CA THR A 44 -13.82 18.24 3.78
C THR A 44 -14.87 18.97 2.95
N THR A 45 -15.32 18.37 1.86
CA THR A 45 -16.45 18.84 1.04
C THR A 45 -17.76 18.22 1.57
N SER A 46 -18.83 18.24 0.78
CA SER A 46 -20.08 17.54 1.12
C SER A 46 -19.91 16.02 1.27
N ASP A 47 -18.98 15.44 0.53
CA ASP A 47 -18.90 14.01 0.21
C ASP A 47 -17.47 13.49 0.00
N ALA A 48 -16.45 14.34 0.14
CA ALA A 48 -15.06 13.97 -0.05
C ALA A 48 -14.10 14.72 0.91
N VAL A 49 -12.85 14.26 0.98
CA VAL A 49 -11.79 14.90 1.78
C VAL A 49 -10.59 15.23 0.92
N TYR A 50 -10.10 16.47 1.05
CA TYR A 50 -8.78 16.85 0.55
C TYR A 50 -7.73 16.41 1.56
N TRP A 51 -6.64 15.80 1.09
CA TRP A 51 -5.64 15.23 1.98
C TRP A 51 -4.20 15.43 1.50
N GLN A 52 -3.27 15.44 2.45
CA GLN A 52 -1.82 15.42 2.20
C GLN A 52 -1.16 14.36 3.08
N PRO A 53 -0.01 13.77 2.67
CA PRO A 53 0.69 12.82 3.49
C PRO A 53 1.15 13.45 4.81
N GLN A 54 1.11 12.68 5.90
CA GLN A 54 1.55 13.10 7.23
C GLN A 54 2.58 12.13 7.80
N PRO A 55 3.41 12.56 8.75
CA PRO A 55 4.30 11.65 9.47
C PRO A 55 3.53 10.50 10.11
N PHE A 56 4.07 9.28 9.99
CA PHE A 56 3.53 8.14 10.72
C PHE A 56 3.81 8.30 12.22
N VAL A 57 2.84 7.92 13.05
CA VAL A 57 2.93 7.92 14.52
C VAL A 57 2.67 6.51 15.04
N GLY A 58 3.52 6.03 15.94
CA GLY A 58 3.41 4.71 16.57
C GLY A 58 4.61 3.80 16.30
N GLU A 59 4.43 2.50 16.50
CA GLU A 59 5.45 1.48 16.21
C GLU A 59 5.63 1.36 14.69
N GLN A 60 6.83 1.69 14.18
CA GLN A 60 7.15 1.64 12.74
C GLN A 60 7.46 0.21 12.27
N SER A 61 6.52 -0.71 12.53
CA SER A 61 6.64 -2.11 12.17
C SER A 61 5.25 -2.75 12.07
N VAL A 62 5.14 -3.80 11.25
CA VAL A 62 3.97 -4.70 11.25
C VAL A 62 4.20 -5.90 12.18
N ASN A 63 4.90 -5.72 13.30
CA ASN A 63 5.25 -6.81 14.22
C ASN A 63 4.02 -7.53 14.79
N ALA A 64 2.84 -6.89 14.80
CA ALA A 64 1.62 -7.59 15.21
C ALA A 64 1.26 -8.72 14.23
N VAL A 65 1.54 -8.55 12.93
CA VAL A 65 1.37 -9.59 11.91
C VAL A 65 2.34 -10.75 12.16
N GLU A 66 3.61 -10.44 12.41
CA GLU A 66 4.65 -11.44 12.73
C GLU A 66 4.26 -12.29 13.95
N ARG A 67 3.85 -11.63 15.04
CA ARG A 67 3.41 -12.29 16.27
C ARG A 67 2.15 -13.13 16.09
N ALA A 68 1.17 -12.63 15.35
CA ALA A 68 -0.11 -13.32 15.16
C ALA A 68 0.00 -14.55 14.26
N PHE A 69 0.92 -14.53 13.30
CA PHE A 69 1.02 -15.57 12.27
C PHE A 69 2.25 -16.49 12.42
N ASP A 70 3.20 -16.13 13.29
CA ASP A 70 4.49 -16.81 13.47
C ASP A 70 5.30 -16.81 12.16
N ILE A 71 5.64 -15.61 11.68
CA ILE A 71 6.39 -15.37 10.44
C ILE A 71 7.34 -14.19 10.60
N VAL A 72 8.44 -14.20 9.85
CA VAL A 72 9.31 -13.03 9.66
C VAL A 72 8.89 -12.33 8.37
N VAL A 73 8.43 -11.08 8.48
CA VAL A 73 7.95 -10.29 7.35
C VAL A 73 9.12 -9.59 6.65
N GLN A 74 9.04 -9.46 5.33
CA GLN A 74 10.03 -8.71 4.55
C GLN A 74 10.20 -7.28 5.08
N PRO A 75 11.44 -6.80 5.33
CA PRO A 75 11.69 -5.46 5.87
C PRO A 75 11.04 -4.32 5.08
N ALA A 76 10.92 -4.49 3.75
CA ALA A 76 10.26 -3.54 2.87
C ALA A 76 8.78 -3.33 3.22
N ILE A 77 8.06 -4.35 3.69
CA ILE A 77 6.65 -4.23 4.08
C ILE A 77 6.49 -3.44 5.37
N HIS A 78 7.42 -3.57 6.33
CA HIS A 78 7.43 -2.71 7.51
C HIS A 78 7.54 -1.24 7.07
N SER A 79 8.54 -0.92 6.25
CA SER A 79 8.70 0.44 5.73
C SER A 79 7.47 0.92 4.95
N PHE A 80 6.91 0.09 4.08
CA PHE A 80 5.78 0.46 3.21
C PHE A 80 4.57 0.98 4.00
N TYR A 81 4.16 0.26 5.05
CA TYR A 81 2.96 0.63 5.82
C TYR A 81 3.23 1.63 6.95
N THR A 82 4.50 1.93 7.27
CA THR A 82 4.83 2.81 8.41
C THR A 82 5.75 3.98 8.08
N THR A 83 5.94 4.29 6.79
CA THR A 83 6.73 5.47 6.37
C THR A 83 5.96 6.77 6.58
N GLN A 84 4.65 6.75 6.34
CA GLN A 84 3.76 7.91 6.39
C GLN A 84 2.32 7.46 6.61
N PHE A 85 1.47 8.40 7.02
CA PHE A 85 0.04 8.30 6.77
C PHE A 85 -0.28 8.94 5.42
N ALA A 86 -1.11 8.28 4.62
CA ALA A 86 -1.56 8.75 3.31
C ALA A 86 -2.85 8.04 2.89
N GLY A 87 -3.59 8.65 1.97
CA GLY A 87 -4.70 7.97 1.30
C GLY A 87 -4.18 7.02 0.22
N ASP A 88 -5.03 6.11 -0.23
CA ASP A 88 -4.72 5.22 -1.35
C ASP A 88 -4.48 6.04 -2.63
N MET A 89 -3.53 5.59 -3.45
CA MET A 89 -3.06 6.33 -4.62
C MET A 89 -3.24 5.49 -5.89
N PRO A 90 -4.22 5.82 -6.76
CA PRO A 90 -4.29 5.29 -8.11
C PRO A 90 -2.99 5.52 -8.89
N ALA A 91 -2.50 4.48 -9.55
CA ALA A 91 -1.24 4.49 -10.26
C ALA A 91 -1.27 3.58 -11.47
N GLN A 92 -0.20 3.64 -12.27
CA GLN A 92 0.04 2.73 -13.37
C GLN A 92 1.46 2.15 -13.31
N PHE A 93 1.57 0.84 -13.56
CA PHE A 93 2.83 0.12 -13.71
C PHE A 93 2.82 -0.66 -15.04
N ALA A 94 3.79 -0.41 -15.93
CA ALA A 94 3.89 -1.10 -17.23
C ALA A 94 2.56 -1.15 -18.05
N GLY A 95 1.71 -0.13 -17.92
CA GLY A 95 0.39 -0.06 -18.58
C GLY A 95 -0.77 -0.65 -17.78
N GLU A 96 -0.51 -1.34 -16.67
CA GLU A 96 -1.53 -1.88 -15.77
C GLU A 96 -1.93 -0.87 -14.70
N THR A 97 -3.23 -0.63 -14.57
CA THR A 97 -3.83 0.27 -13.57
C THR A 97 -3.96 -0.45 -12.23
N LEU A 98 -3.58 0.23 -11.16
CA LEU A 98 -3.65 -0.27 -9.80
C LEU A 98 -4.01 0.84 -8.81
N CYS A 99 -4.46 0.47 -7.62
CA CYS A 99 -4.58 1.39 -6.48
C CYS A 99 -3.56 0.99 -5.42
N LEU A 100 -2.56 1.85 -5.19
CA LEU A 100 -1.53 1.62 -4.18
C LEU A 100 -2.11 1.89 -2.80
N LEU A 101 -2.15 0.86 -1.96
CA LEU A 101 -2.75 0.93 -0.63
C LEU A 101 -1.83 1.64 0.35
N GLN A 102 -2.39 2.45 1.23
CA GLN A 102 -1.64 3.16 2.26
C GLN A 102 -2.32 3.05 3.63
N THR A 103 -1.56 3.41 4.67
CA THR A 103 -2.10 3.51 6.03
C THR A 103 -2.71 4.89 6.22
N TRP A 104 -4.02 4.97 6.47
CA TRP A 104 -4.71 6.26 6.57
C TRP A 104 -4.53 6.95 7.93
N SER A 105 -4.48 6.17 9.01
CA SER A 105 -4.38 6.64 10.40
C SER A 105 -3.93 5.51 11.32
N GLU A 106 -3.76 5.77 12.62
CA GLU A 106 -3.43 4.73 13.61
C GLU A 106 -4.52 3.65 13.72
N ASP A 107 -5.80 4.04 13.68
CA ASP A 107 -6.92 3.10 13.70
C ASP A 107 -6.98 2.26 12.42
N ASP A 108 -6.67 2.88 11.29
CA ASP A 108 -6.58 2.18 10.02
C ASP A 108 -5.39 1.22 9.98
N PHE A 109 -4.26 1.59 10.57
CA PHE A 109 -3.08 0.71 10.66
C PHE A 109 -3.37 -0.61 11.38
N ARG A 110 -4.26 -0.59 12.38
CA ARG A 110 -4.75 -1.82 13.03
C ARG A 110 -5.51 -2.70 12.02
N ARG A 111 -6.41 -2.11 11.23
CA ARG A 111 -7.20 -2.83 10.21
C ARG A 111 -6.33 -3.38 9.10
N VAL A 112 -5.32 -2.62 8.64
CA VAL A 112 -4.33 -3.08 7.67
C VAL A 112 -3.66 -4.37 8.18
N GLN A 113 -3.19 -4.39 9.43
CA GLN A 113 -2.56 -5.57 10.01
C GLN A 113 -3.53 -6.75 10.14
N GLU A 114 -4.79 -6.52 10.55
CA GLU A 114 -5.84 -7.54 10.60
C GLU A 114 -6.08 -8.17 9.20
N ASN A 115 -6.13 -7.34 8.15
CA ASN A 115 -6.31 -7.80 6.77
C ASN A 115 -5.10 -8.61 6.28
N LEU A 116 -3.88 -8.17 6.59
CA LEU A 116 -2.65 -8.91 6.27
C LEU A 116 -2.63 -10.30 6.95
N ILE A 117 -3.04 -10.38 8.21
CA ILE A 117 -3.18 -11.65 8.93
C ILE A 117 -4.21 -12.55 8.24
N GLY A 118 -5.39 -12.02 7.91
CA GLY A 118 -6.45 -12.77 7.22
C GLY A 118 -6.00 -13.34 5.86
N HIS A 119 -5.22 -12.57 5.11
CA HIS A 119 -4.62 -13.00 3.85
C HIS A 119 -3.64 -14.16 4.06
N LEU A 120 -2.69 -14.02 4.99
CA LEU A 120 -1.71 -15.04 5.33
C LEU A 120 -2.37 -16.35 5.82
N VAL A 121 -3.42 -16.26 6.65
CA VAL A 121 -4.22 -17.41 7.11
C VAL A 121 -4.83 -18.16 5.93
N THR A 122 -5.41 -17.44 4.97
CA THR A 122 -5.99 -18.03 3.77
C THR A 122 -4.92 -18.73 2.92
N GLN A 123 -3.76 -18.10 2.73
CA GLN A 123 -2.64 -18.68 2.00
C GLN A 123 -2.12 -19.96 2.64
N LYS A 124 -1.96 -19.98 3.97
CA LYS A 124 -1.53 -21.18 4.72
C LYS A 124 -2.54 -22.32 4.60
N ARG A 125 -3.83 -22.03 4.73
CA ARG A 125 -4.90 -23.03 4.54
C ARG A 125 -4.83 -23.69 3.15
N LEU A 126 -4.51 -22.90 2.12
CA LEU A 126 -4.41 -23.34 0.73
C LEU A 126 -3.01 -23.84 0.34
N LYS A 127 -2.06 -23.88 1.28
CA LYS A 127 -0.65 -24.28 1.03
C LYS A 127 -0.01 -23.45 -0.11
N LEU A 128 -0.23 -22.14 -0.07
CA LEU A 128 0.37 -21.15 -0.96
C LEU A 128 1.57 -20.49 -0.29
N SER A 129 2.53 -20.02 -1.10
CA SER A 129 3.68 -19.28 -0.57
C SER A 129 3.23 -17.91 -0.03
N PRO A 130 3.70 -17.47 1.14
CA PRO A 130 3.22 -16.25 1.77
C PRO A 130 3.55 -15.00 0.95
N THR A 131 2.58 -14.08 0.85
CA THR A 131 2.76 -12.74 0.29
C THR A 131 2.03 -11.72 1.17
N LEU A 132 2.40 -10.44 1.04
CA LEU A 132 1.69 -9.34 1.69
C LEU A 132 1.27 -8.36 0.60
N PHE A 133 -0.04 -8.18 0.43
CA PHE A 133 -0.58 -7.30 -0.61
C PHE A 133 -0.24 -5.84 -0.32
N ILE A 134 -0.07 -5.05 -1.38
CA ILE A 134 0.31 -3.62 -1.35
C ILE A 134 -0.52 -2.78 -2.32
N ALA A 135 -1.22 -3.41 -3.27
CA ALA A 135 -2.09 -2.72 -4.22
C ALA A 135 -3.23 -3.63 -4.70
N THR A 136 -4.37 -3.00 -5.03
CA THR A 136 -5.49 -3.66 -5.70
C THR A 136 -5.47 -3.37 -7.20
N LEU A 137 -6.14 -4.22 -7.97
CA LEU A 137 -6.34 -4.09 -9.41
C LEU A 137 -7.85 -3.97 -9.69
N GLU A 138 -8.23 -3.64 -10.93
CA GLU A 138 -9.65 -3.58 -11.34
C GLU A 138 -10.39 -4.91 -11.12
N ASN A 139 -9.68 -6.02 -11.32
CA ASN A 139 -10.20 -7.34 -11.00
C ASN A 139 -9.98 -7.62 -9.52
N GLU A 140 -11.05 -7.63 -8.73
CA GLU A 140 -11.03 -7.78 -7.27
C GLU A 140 -10.32 -9.03 -6.74
N LEU A 141 -10.18 -10.05 -7.59
CA LEU A 141 -9.49 -11.30 -7.24
C LEU A 141 -8.00 -11.26 -7.58
N ASP A 142 -7.52 -10.22 -8.26
CA ASP A 142 -6.11 -9.99 -8.56
C ASP A 142 -5.56 -8.86 -7.67
N VAL A 143 -4.40 -9.09 -7.06
CA VAL A 143 -3.71 -8.10 -6.23
C VAL A 143 -2.23 -8.06 -6.56
N ILE A 144 -1.58 -6.95 -6.22
CA ILE A 144 -0.12 -6.83 -6.25
C ILE A 144 0.39 -6.95 -4.82
N SER A 145 1.40 -7.78 -4.62
CA SER A 145 1.92 -8.15 -3.31
C SER A 145 3.44 -8.26 -3.33
N VAL A 146 4.06 -8.20 -2.16
CA VAL A 146 5.46 -8.62 -1.97
C VAL A 146 5.50 -10.11 -1.63
N CYS A 147 6.28 -10.88 -2.38
CA CYS A 147 6.59 -12.27 -2.04
C CYS A 147 7.44 -12.32 -0.78
N ASN A 148 6.92 -12.94 0.29
CA ASN A 148 7.64 -12.92 1.57
C ASN A 148 8.91 -13.78 1.54
N LEU A 149 9.06 -14.67 0.55
CA LEU A 149 10.25 -15.52 0.39
C LEU A 149 11.38 -14.80 -0.36
N SER A 150 11.07 -14.07 -1.43
CA SER A 150 12.07 -13.46 -2.32
C SER A 150 12.20 -11.95 -2.17
N GLY A 151 11.20 -11.25 -1.63
CA GLY A 151 11.14 -9.78 -1.62
C GLY A 151 10.67 -9.17 -2.95
N GLU A 152 10.45 -9.98 -3.97
CA GLU A 152 9.95 -9.53 -5.28
C GLU A 152 8.51 -9.04 -5.18
N VAL A 153 8.18 -8.04 -6.00
CA VAL A 153 6.79 -7.61 -6.20
C VAL A 153 6.15 -8.50 -7.25
N VAL A 154 5.00 -9.07 -6.93
CA VAL A 154 4.28 -10.01 -7.78
C VAL A 154 2.82 -9.58 -7.95
N LYS A 155 2.29 -9.76 -9.14
CA LYS A 155 0.84 -9.85 -9.36
C LYS A 155 0.40 -11.27 -9.01
N GLU A 156 -0.64 -11.43 -8.22
CA GLU A 156 -1.21 -12.74 -7.88
C GLU A 156 -2.73 -12.78 -7.98
N ARG A 157 -3.24 -13.97 -8.31
CA ARG A 157 -4.67 -14.30 -8.22
C ARG A 157 -4.94 -14.94 -6.86
N LEU A 158 -5.77 -14.29 -6.04
CA LEU A 158 -6.12 -14.75 -4.70
C LEU A 158 -6.63 -16.20 -4.71
N GLY A 159 -6.12 -17.00 -3.77
CA GLY A 159 -6.48 -18.42 -3.61
C GLY A 159 -5.83 -19.38 -4.61
N THR A 160 -4.93 -18.91 -5.48
CA THR A 160 -4.24 -19.75 -6.48
C THR A 160 -2.72 -19.62 -6.38
N ARG A 161 -2.00 -20.44 -7.17
CA ARG A 161 -0.55 -20.33 -7.34
C ARG A 161 -0.15 -19.42 -8.51
N ASN A 162 -1.11 -18.80 -9.19
CA ASN A 162 -0.84 -17.99 -10.38
C ASN A 162 -0.20 -16.66 -9.95
N ARG A 163 1.08 -16.51 -10.29
CA ARG A 163 1.88 -15.34 -9.95
C ARG A 163 2.74 -14.92 -11.13
N THR A 164 2.92 -13.62 -11.26
CA THR A 164 3.82 -13.01 -12.24
C THR A 164 4.67 -11.98 -11.52
N VAL A 165 6.00 -12.09 -11.64
CA VAL A 165 6.94 -11.11 -11.07
C VAL A 165 6.81 -9.81 -11.87
N LEU A 166 6.63 -8.71 -11.15
CA LEU A 166 6.53 -7.36 -11.71
C LEU A 166 7.84 -6.59 -11.54
N ALA A 167 8.45 -6.70 -10.35
CA ALA A 167 9.71 -6.04 -10.04
C ALA A 167 10.52 -6.87 -9.05
N PRO A 168 11.87 -6.77 -9.08
CA PRO A 168 12.74 -7.54 -8.19
C PRO A 168 12.70 -7.05 -6.74
N SER A 169 12.25 -5.81 -6.49
CA SER A 169 12.11 -5.23 -5.15
C SER A 169 10.97 -4.22 -5.07
N LEU A 170 10.48 -3.95 -3.86
CA LEU A 170 9.44 -2.94 -3.64
C LEU A 170 9.92 -1.53 -3.99
N ALA A 171 11.18 -1.20 -3.68
CA ALA A 171 11.76 0.09 -4.03
C ALA A 171 11.79 0.33 -5.55
N GLU A 172 12.16 -0.69 -6.34
CA GLU A 172 12.17 -0.59 -7.80
C GLU A 172 10.75 -0.46 -8.36
N PHE A 173 9.79 -1.24 -7.86
CA PHE A 173 8.38 -1.09 -8.22
C PHE A 173 7.88 0.35 -8.01
N LEU A 174 8.08 0.90 -6.80
CA LEU A 174 7.65 2.27 -6.46
C LEU A 174 8.36 3.35 -7.30
N THR A 175 9.60 3.09 -7.72
CA THR A 175 10.37 4.01 -8.57
C THR A 175 9.75 4.10 -9.97
N GLU A 176 9.28 2.98 -10.51
CA GLU A 176 8.67 2.91 -11.85
C GLU A 176 7.18 3.30 -11.89
N LEU A 177 6.50 3.36 -10.74
CA LEU A 177 5.11 3.78 -10.66
C LEU A 177 4.89 5.20 -11.21
N LYS A 178 3.82 5.33 -12.00
CA LYS A 178 3.32 6.61 -12.52
C LYS A 178 1.99 6.95 -11.84
N PRO A 179 1.80 8.19 -11.35
CA PRO A 179 0.51 8.64 -10.86
C PRO A 179 -0.60 8.48 -11.91
N LEU A 180 -1.80 8.08 -11.47
CA LEU A 180 -3.01 8.07 -12.27
C LEU A 180 -4.05 8.99 -11.62
N LEU A 181 -4.65 9.88 -12.41
CA LEU A 181 -5.58 10.92 -11.98
C LEU A 181 -6.90 10.89 -12.73
#